data_AF-A0A7C3YFB1-F1
#
_entry.id   AF-A0A7C3YFB1-F1
#
_cell.length_a   1.000
_cell.length_b   1.000
_cell.length_c   1.000
_cell.angle_alpha   90.00
_cell.angle_beta   90.00
_cell.angle_gamma   90.00
#
_symmetry.space_group_name_H-M   'P 1'
#
loop_
_entity.id
_entity.type
_entity.pdbx_description
1 polymer ?
#
loop_
_entity_poly.entity_id
_entity_poly.type
_entity_poly.pdbx_seq_one_letter_code
_entity_poly.pdbx_strand_id
1 'polypeptide(L)'
;MELGFIIKVALISSSGALAPGPLTAATAAVGIKHGWKGGLWVSIGHLIVELPLVILIGLGVIAILTNDVVTQTLSLVGGIFLIFFAYLTAKDAINVKSIEASSISKSPLLIGISLSALNPFFIAWWVGIGSPLVMEALRYWGLAGIWILYVAHVWLDFAWLTGLARVTSLSRFSLRIYRILLITLALLVAMFGIDFVYYAFQGNHLLPF
;
A
#
# COMPACT_ATOMS: atom_id res chain seq x y z
N MET A 1 -3.57 -9.49 -29.12
CA MET A 1 -3.10 -8.24 -28.48
C MET A 1 -3.73 -8.04 -27.11
N GLU A 2 -5.06 -8.12 -26.98
CA GLU A 2 -5.76 -7.78 -25.73
C GLU A 2 -5.44 -8.71 -24.54
N LEU A 3 -5.46 -10.03 -24.75
CA LEU A 3 -5.15 -11.01 -23.68
C LEU A 3 -3.69 -10.91 -23.19
N GLY A 4 -2.76 -10.68 -24.12
CA GLY A 4 -1.34 -10.52 -23.78
C GLY A 4 -1.07 -9.28 -22.92
N PHE A 5 -1.80 -8.19 -23.18
CA PHE A 5 -1.72 -6.98 -22.37
C PHE A 5 -2.27 -7.20 -20.94
N ILE A 6 -3.43 -7.85 -20.81
CA ILE A 6 -4.03 -8.16 -19.50
C ILE A 6 -3.08 -9.03 -18.66
N ILE A 7 -2.48 -10.07 -19.25
CA ILE A 7 -1.50 -10.93 -18.58
C ILE A 7 -0.27 -10.13 -18.15
N LYS A 8 0.25 -9.26 -19.04
CA LYS A 8 1.38 -8.38 -18.73
C LYS A 8 1.07 -7.45 -17.55
N VAL A 9 -0.09 -6.79 -17.55
CA VAL A 9 -0.53 -5.92 -16.45
C VAL A 9 -0.59 -6.72 -15.16
N ALA A 10 -1.22 -7.89 -15.16
CA ALA A 10 -1.33 -8.72 -13.96
C ALA A 10 0.05 -9.14 -13.43
N LEU A 11 0.96 -9.61 -14.29
CA LEU A 11 2.30 -10.04 -13.91
C LEU A 11 3.14 -8.90 -13.34
N ILE A 12 3.15 -7.74 -14.00
CA ILE A 12 3.92 -6.58 -13.54
C ILE A 12 3.31 -6.02 -12.25
N SER A 13 1.98 -5.91 -12.18
CA SER A 13 1.27 -5.43 -10.99
C SER A 13 1.49 -6.32 -9.77
N SER A 14 1.63 -7.63 -9.98
CA SER A 14 1.94 -8.58 -8.91
C SER A 14 3.26 -8.22 -8.20
N SER A 15 4.23 -7.61 -8.89
CA SER A 15 5.49 -7.17 -8.27
C SER A 15 5.29 -6.06 -7.23
N GLY A 16 4.28 -5.20 -7.42
CA GLY A 16 3.93 -4.12 -6.49
C GLY A 16 2.92 -4.59 -5.45
N ALA A 17 1.79 -5.17 -5.88
CA ALA A 17 0.68 -5.57 -5.02
C ALA A 17 1.09 -6.61 -3.96
N LEU A 18 1.97 -7.56 -4.33
CA LEU A 18 2.42 -8.63 -3.44
C LEU A 18 3.66 -8.23 -2.62
N ALA A 19 4.24 -7.04 -2.87
CA ALA A 19 5.44 -6.61 -2.16
C ALA A 19 5.18 -6.47 -0.66
N PRO A 20 6.11 -6.94 0.20
CA PRO A 20 6.00 -6.71 1.62
C PRO A 20 6.20 -5.21 1.90
N GLY A 21 5.20 -4.60 2.53
CA GLY A 21 5.19 -3.17 2.83
C GLY A 21 4.23 -2.80 3.96
N PRO A 22 4.11 -1.51 4.30
CA PRO A 22 3.27 -1.03 5.40
C PRO A 22 1.81 -1.51 5.31
N LEU A 23 1.21 -1.43 4.12
CA LEU A 23 -0.18 -1.83 3.87
C LEU A 23 -0.36 -3.35 4.04
N THR A 24 0.51 -4.17 3.45
CA THR A 24 0.52 -5.63 3.57
C THR A 24 0.62 -6.06 5.03
N ALA A 25 1.58 -5.50 5.77
CA ALA A 25 1.80 -5.89 7.15
C ALA A 25 0.69 -5.39 8.10
N ALA A 26 0.12 -4.20 7.86
CA ALA A 26 -1.05 -3.72 8.60
C ALA A 26 -2.28 -4.60 8.32
N THR A 27 -2.45 -5.06 7.08
CA THR A 27 -3.53 -5.98 6.69
C THR A 27 -3.42 -7.33 7.39
N ALA A 28 -2.20 -7.85 7.55
CA ALA A 28 -1.96 -9.06 8.33
C ALA A 28 -2.47 -8.92 9.77
N ALA A 29 -2.16 -7.80 10.44
CA ALA A 29 -2.64 -7.50 11.78
C ALA A 29 -4.16 -7.31 11.84
N VAL A 30 -4.75 -6.60 10.88
CA VAL A 30 -6.19 -6.43 10.75
C VAL A 30 -6.91 -7.78 10.58
N GLY A 31 -6.33 -8.71 9.80
CA GLY A 31 -6.92 -10.03 9.57
C GLY A 31 -7.07 -10.87 10.83
N ILE A 32 -6.13 -10.75 11.79
CA ILE A 32 -6.21 -11.44 13.09
C ILE A 32 -7.47 -11.03 13.87
N LYS A 33 -7.90 -9.76 13.74
CA LYS A 33 -9.01 -9.19 14.51
C LYS A 33 -10.34 -9.19 13.75
N HIS A 34 -10.31 -8.80 12.47
CA HIS A 34 -11.50 -8.56 11.65
C HIS A 34 -11.71 -9.61 10.56
N GLY A 35 -10.86 -10.64 10.52
CA GLY A 35 -10.94 -11.69 9.52
C GLY A 35 -10.70 -11.18 8.10
N TRP A 36 -11.16 -11.97 7.14
CA TRP A 36 -11.15 -11.60 5.71
C TRP A 36 -11.92 -10.30 5.43
N LYS A 37 -12.99 -10.01 6.19
CA LYS A 37 -13.74 -8.76 6.06
C LYS A 37 -12.87 -7.53 6.33
N GLY A 38 -11.92 -7.66 7.27
CA GLY A 38 -10.93 -6.63 7.52
C GLY A 38 -10.07 -6.34 6.30
N GLY A 39 -9.50 -7.37 5.68
CA GLY A 39 -8.72 -7.23 4.44
C GLY A 39 -9.52 -6.67 3.27
N LEU A 40 -10.79 -7.05 3.14
CA LEU A 40 -11.70 -6.48 2.14
C LEU A 40 -11.87 -4.96 2.32
N TRP A 41 -12.10 -4.51 3.56
CA TRP A 41 -12.23 -3.08 3.86
C TRP A 41 -10.92 -2.31 3.66
N VAL A 42 -9.76 -2.93 3.95
CA VAL A 42 -8.46 -2.34 3.60
C VAL A 42 -8.33 -2.18 2.08
N SER A 43 -8.72 -3.21 1.31
CA SER A 43 -8.70 -3.17 -0.16
C SER A 43 -9.57 -2.06 -0.73
N ILE A 44 -10.77 -1.87 -0.17
CA ILE A 44 -11.65 -0.76 -0.55
C ILE A 44 -10.99 0.59 -0.24
N GLY A 45 -10.35 0.72 0.92
CA GLY A 45 -9.64 1.94 1.29
C GLY A 45 -8.46 2.24 0.37
N HIS A 46 -7.74 1.19 -0.06
CA HIS A 46 -6.68 1.28 -1.05
C HIS A 46 -7.20 1.76 -2.41
N LEU A 47 -8.27 1.14 -2.91
CA LEU A 47 -8.94 1.51 -4.15
C LEU A 47 -9.37 2.98 -4.19
N ILE A 48 -9.88 3.51 -3.07
CA ILE A 48 -10.31 4.93 -2.97
C ILE A 48 -9.17 5.90 -3.27
N VAL A 49 -7.93 5.53 -2.96
CA VAL A 49 -6.74 6.36 -3.24
C VAL A 49 -6.18 6.04 -4.62
N GLU A 50 -6.11 4.75 -4.94
CA GLU A 50 -5.49 4.28 -6.16
C GLU A 50 -6.23 4.69 -7.42
N LEU A 51 -7.54 4.47 -7.49
CA LEU A 51 -8.31 4.76 -8.69
C LEU A 51 -8.18 6.25 -9.12
N PRO A 52 -8.33 7.24 -8.22
CA PRO A 52 -8.02 8.63 -8.56
C PRO A 52 -6.59 8.85 -9.07
N LEU A 53 -5.59 8.23 -8.44
CA LEU A 53 -4.19 8.34 -8.87
C LEU A 53 -3.99 7.82 -10.30
N VAL A 54 -4.54 6.64 -10.62
CA VAL A 54 -4.47 6.03 -11.95
C VAL A 54 -5.16 6.90 -13.00
N ILE A 55 -6.32 7.47 -12.67
CA ILE A 55 -7.03 8.41 -13.55
C ILE A 55 -6.18 9.66 -13.79
N LEU A 56 -5.63 10.28 -12.74
CA LEU A 56 -4.78 11.47 -12.87
C LEU A 56 -3.54 11.19 -13.74
N ILE A 57 -2.91 10.03 -13.55
CA ILE A 57 -1.82 9.55 -14.40
C ILE A 57 -2.27 9.46 -15.86
N GLY A 58 -3.42 8.84 -16.13
CA GLY A 58 -3.97 8.70 -17.47
C GLY A 58 -4.33 10.03 -18.14
N LEU A 59 -4.68 11.05 -17.35
CA LEU A 59 -4.95 12.42 -17.82
C LEU A 59 -3.67 13.27 -18.00
N GLY A 60 -2.48 12.70 -17.77
CA GLY A 60 -1.21 13.38 -18.03
C GLY A 60 -0.65 14.20 -16.87
N VAL A 61 -1.18 14.03 -15.65
CA VAL A 61 -0.70 14.72 -14.44
C VAL A 61 0.70 14.23 -13.99
N ILE A 62 1.25 13.20 -14.64
CA ILE A 62 2.60 12.67 -14.41
C ILE A 62 3.66 13.79 -14.36
N ALA A 63 3.59 14.79 -15.25
CA ALA A 63 4.57 15.87 -15.30
C ALA A 63 4.69 16.66 -13.98
N ILE A 64 3.62 16.70 -13.18
CA ILE A 64 3.62 17.32 -11.84
C ILE A 64 4.19 16.35 -10.80
N LEU A 65 3.89 15.05 -10.93
CA LEU A 65 4.35 14.00 -10.00
C LEU A 65 5.82 13.61 -10.21
N THR A 66 6.42 13.94 -11.34
CA THR A 66 7.86 13.77 -11.61
C THR A 66 8.69 15.00 -11.26
N ASN A 67 8.08 16.04 -10.70
CA ASN A 67 8.82 17.23 -10.25
C ASN A 67 9.54 16.92 -8.93
N ASP A 68 10.85 17.16 -8.88
CA ASP A 68 11.68 16.86 -7.70
C ASP A 68 11.14 17.46 -6.40
N VAL A 69 10.61 18.70 -6.44
CA VAL A 69 10.05 19.37 -5.26
C VAL A 69 8.78 18.65 -4.79
N VAL A 70 7.93 18.21 -5.71
CA VAL A 70 6.70 17.47 -5.38
C VAL A 70 7.06 16.11 -4.79
N THR A 71 7.98 15.37 -5.41
CA THR A 71 8.43 14.06 -4.93
C THR A 71 9.09 14.15 -3.56
N GLN A 72 9.97 15.14 -3.33
CA GLN A 72 10.59 15.38 -2.03
C GLN A 72 9.56 15.76 -0.96
N THR A 73 8.59 16.62 -1.30
CA THR A 73 7.52 17.02 -0.36
C THR A 73 6.65 15.83 0.03
N LEU A 74 6.22 15.04 -0.94
CA LEU A 74 5.43 13.82 -0.68
C LEU A 74 6.22 12.80 0.13
N SER A 75 7.51 12.63 -0.15
CA SER A 75 8.40 11.74 0.60
C SER A 75 8.55 12.19 2.06
N LEU A 76 8.70 13.50 2.30
CA LEU A 76 8.80 14.03 3.66
C LEU A 76 7.51 13.81 4.45
N VAL A 77 6.37 14.20 3.88
CA VAL A 77 5.05 14.08 4.54
C VAL A 77 4.70 12.61 4.77
N GLY A 78 4.91 11.76 3.77
CA GLY A 78 4.69 10.32 3.87
C GLY A 78 5.62 9.66 4.88
N GLY A 79 6.92 9.99 4.86
CA GLY A 79 7.91 9.47 5.79
C GLY A 79 7.60 9.79 7.25
N ILE A 80 7.25 11.06 7.55
CA ILE A 80 6.80 11.48 8.89
C ILE A 80 5.56 10.70 9.32
N PHE A 81 4.59 10.54 8.41
CA PHE A 81 3.38 9.78 8.70
C PHE A 81 3.68 8.30 9.00
N LEU A 82 4.56 7.64 8.22
CA LEU A 82 4.95 6.26 8.46
C LEU A 82 5.64 6.09 9.81
N ILE A 83 6.56 7.00 10.18
CA ILE A 83 7.21 6.98 11.51
C ILE A 83 6.16 7.13 12.63
N PHE A 84 5.22 8.05 12.47
CA PHE A 84 4.13 8.23 13.43
C PHE A 84 3.23 6.99 13.53
N PHE A 85 2.88 6.37 12.40
CA PHE A 85 2.09 5.13 12.36
C PHE A 85 2.84 3.96 13.01
N ALA A 86 4.14 3.83 12.76
CA ALA A 86 5.00 2.86 13.41
C ALA A 86 5.02 3.05 14.93
N TYR A 87 5.15 4.29 15.41
CA TYR A 87 5.08 4.61 16.84
C TYR A 87 3.75 4.17 17.47
N LEU A 88 2.62 4.49 16.83
CA LEU A 88 1.30 4.07 17.31
C LEU A 88 1.17 2.55 17.36
N THR A 89 1.66 1.86 16.32
CA THR A 89 1.63 0.39 16.24
C THR A 89 2.49 -0.26 17.33
N ALA A 90 3.70 0.26 17.58
CA ALA A 90 4.57 -0.21 18.65
C ALA A 90 3.95 0.04 20.04
N LYS A 91 3.36 1.24 20.24
CA LYS A 91 2.67 1.59 21.48
C LYS A 91 1.49 0.64 21.75
N ASP A 92 0.72 0.30 20.73
CA ASP A 92 -0.38 -0.67 20.85
C ASP A 92 0.15 -2.07 21.17
N ALA A 93 1.25 -2.49 20.55
CA ALA A 93 1.89 -3.79 20.82
C ALA A 93 2.35 -3.95 22.28
N ILE A 94 2.86 -2.87 22.88
CA ILE A 94 3.31 -2.85 24.28
C ILE A 94 2.11 -2.90 25.23
N ASN A 95 1.04 -2.16 24.93
CA ASN A 95 -0.12 -2.01 25.81
C ASN A 95 -1.19 -3.11 25.66
N VAL A 96 -1.08 -3.98 24.63
CA VAL A 96 -2.07 -5.04 24.39
C VAL A 96 -2.11 -6.07 25.52
N LYS A 97 -3.28 -6.18 26.16
CA LYS A 97 -3.58 -7.15 27.24
C LYS A 97 -4.32 -8.40 26.76
N SER A 98 -5.10 -8.28 25.70
CA SER A 98 -5.73 -9.38 24.96
C SER A 98 -5.89 -8.99 23.49
N ILE A 99 -6.00 -9.96 22.58
CA ILE A 99 -6.16 -9.70 21.14
C ILE A 99 -7.43 -8.87 20.88
N GLU A 100 -8.49 -9.16 21.63
CA GLU A 100 -9.78 -8.44 21.62
C GLU A 100 -9.67 -7.00 22.18
N ALA A 101 -8.82 -6.78 23.18
CA ALA A 101 -8.60 -5.46 23.78
C ALA A 101 -7.60 -4.57 23.01
N SER A 102 -7.06 -5.03 21.88
CA SER A 102 -6.11 -4.24 21.09
C SER A 102 -6.80 -3.03 20.43
N SER A 103 -6.24 -1.84 20.66
CA SER A 103 -6.66 -0.53 20.16
C SER A 103 -6.33 -0.27 18.69
N ILE A 104 -6.07 -1.32 17.89
CA ILE A 104 -6.30 -1.24 16.44
C ILE A 104 -7.82 -1.13 16.24
N SER A 105 -8.38 0.00 16.64
CA SER A 105 -9.74 0.47 16.49
C SER A 105 -9.84 1.45 15.32
N LYS A 106 -8.72 1.70 14.62
CA LYS A 106 -8.75 2.41 13.35
C LYS A 106 -9.48 1.53 12.34
N SER A 107 -10.53 2.11 11.74
CA SER A 107 -11.31 1.48 10.69
C SER A 107 -10.37 0.86 9.64
N PRO A 108 -10.51 -0.43 9.29
CA PRO A 108 -9.70 -1.06 8.23
C PRO A 108 -9.71 -0.26 6.92
N LEU A 109 -10.83 0.43 6.63
CA LEU A 109 -10.94 1.36 5.52
C LEU A 109 -9.94 2.54 5.64
N LEU A 110 -9.87 3.17 6.80
CA LEU A 110 -8.93 4.27 7.05
C LEU A 110 -7.48 3.81 7.00
N ILE A 111 -7.19 2.59 7.44
CA ILE A 111 -5.86 1.99 7.29
C ILE A 111 -5.50 1.90 5.80
N GLY A 112 -6.42 1.37 4.97
CA GLY A 112 -6.26 1.31 3.52
C GLY A 112 -6.02 2.70 2.90
N ILE A 113 -6.85 3.68 3.25
CA ILE A 113 -6.71 5.05 2.72
C ILE A 113 -5.38 5.67 3.14
N SER A 114 -5.09 5.71 4.45
CA SER A 114 -3.93 6.44 4.95
C SER A 114 -2.60 5.80 4.53
N LEU A 115 -2.49 4.46 4.57
CA LEU A 115 -1.27 3.77 4.16
C LEU A 115 -1.09 3.69 2.63
N SER A 116 -2.09 4.09 1.85
CA SER A 116 -1.93 4.23 0.39
C SER A 116 -1.60 5.68 0.04
N ALA A 117 -2.35 6.64 0.58
CA ALA A 117 -2.17 8.06 0.27
C ALA A 117 -0.86 8.62 0.80
N LEU A 118 -0.38 8.12 1.94
CA LEU A 118 0.83 8.61 2.61
C LEU A 118 2.01 7.65 2.46
N ASN A 119 1.95 6.76 1.46
CA ASN A 119 3.03 5.82 1.16
C ASN A 119 3.71 6.20 -0.17
N PRO A 120 4.90 6.83 -0.09
CA PRO A 120 5.63 7.22 -1.28
C PRO A 120 6.04 6.04 -2.19
N PHE A 121 6.17 4.79 -1.69
CA PHE A 121 6.50 3.64 -2.55
C PHE A 121 5.34 3.32 -3.47
N PHE A 122 4.12 3.40 -2.92
CA PHE A 122 2.91 3.20 -3.70
C PHE A 122 2.79 4.26 -4.81
N ILE A 123 3.04 5.53 -4.48
CA ILE A 123 3.02 6.63 -5.45
C ILE A 123 4.13 6.46 -6.49
N ALA A 124 5.36 6.19 -6.06
CA ALA A 124 6.52 6.02 -6.92
C ALA A 124 6.36 4.81 -7.86
N TRP A 125 5.79 3.70 -7.38
CA TRP A 125 5.51 2.53 -8.22
C TRP A 125 4.51 2.88 -9.32
N TRP A 126 3.43 3.59 -8.99
CA TRP A 126 2.46 4.03 -9.99
C TRP A 126 3.04 5.04 -10.98
N VAL A 127 3.92 5.94 -10.54
CA VAL A 127 4.60 6.90 -11.43
C VAL A 127 5.63 6.21 -12.32
N GLY A 128 6.43 5.27 -11.79
CA GLY A 128 7.53 4.63 -12.53
C GLY A 128 7.10 3.43 -13.36
N ILE A 129 6.41 2.46 -12.75
CA ILE A 129 6.02 1.18 -13.36
C ILE A 129 4.57 1.20 -13.84
N GLY A 130 3.68 1.86 -13.11
CA GLY A 130 2.27 1.98 -13.48
C GLY A 130 2.05 2.88 -14.70
N SER A 131 2.75 4.02 -14.78
CA SER A 131 2.51 5.00 -15.84
C SER A 131 2.77 4.47 -17.25
N PRO A 132 3.84 3.70 -17.53
CA PRO A 132 4.03 3.13 -18.87
C PRO A 132 2.92 2.15 -19.25
N LEU A 133 2.35 1.40 -18.29
CA LEU A 133 1.21 0.53 -18.52
C LEU A 133 -0.06 1.33 -18.86
N VAL A 134 -0.30 2.44 -18.14
CA VAL A 134 -1.42 3.35 -18.43
C VAL A 134 -1.26 3.96 -19.83
N MET A 135 -0.07 4.42 -20.17
CA MET A 135 0.20 4.98 -21.50
C MET A 135 0.04 3.96 -22.62
N GLU A 136 0.47 2.71 -22.40
CA GLU A 136 0.26 1.62 -23.35
C GLU A 136 -1.24 1.31 -23.52
N ALA A 137 -2.02 1.25 -22.43
CA ALA A 137 -3.46 1.04 -22.50
C ALA A 137 -4.17 2.17 -23.26
N LEU A 138 -3.78 3.42 -23.02
CA LEU A 138 -4.32 4.59 -23.72
C LEU A 138 -4.01 4.54 -25.23
N ARG A 139 -2.83 4.04 -25.63
CA ARG A 139 -2.49 3.89 -27.05
C ARG A 139 -3.35 2.86 -27.77
N TYR A 140 -3.73 1.78 -27.08
CA TYR A 140 -4.57 0.73 -27.68
C TYR A 140 -6.05 1.09 -27.69
N TRP A 141 -6.58 1.67 -26.61
CA TRP A 141 -8.03 1.82 -26.42
C TRP A 141 -8.48 3.25 -26.08
N GLY A 142 -7.61 4.26 -26.18
CA GLY A 142 -7.92 5.62 -25.74
C GLY A 142 -8.30 5.67 -24.26
N LEU A 143 -9.20 6.57 -23.87
CA LEU A 143 -9.63 6.73 -22.47
C LEU A 143 -10.23 5.45 -21.86
N ALA A 144 -10.82 4.56 -22.67
CA ALA A 144 -11.31 3.27 -22.19
C ALA A 144 -10.18 2.37 -21.68
N GLY A 145 -8.95 2.57 -22.16
CA GLY A 145 -7.75 1.84 -21.73
C GLY A 145 -7.44 1.99 -20.24
N ILE A 146 -7.77 3.14 -19.63
CA ILE A 146 -7.60 3.36 -18.18
C ILE A 146 -8.40 2.31 -17.40
N TRP A 147 -9.67 2.11 -17.76
CA TRP A 147 -10.56 1.15 -17.09
C TRP A 147 -10.16 -0.29 -17.38
N ILE A 148 -9.77 -0.60 -18.62
CA ILE A 148 -9.31 -1.95 -19.01
C ILE A 148 -8.07 -2.35 -18.20
N LEU A 149 -7.07 -1.46 -18.12
CA LEU A 149 -5.90 -1.67 -17.26
C LEU A 149 -6.34 -1.81 -15.80
N TYR A 150 -7.12 -0.86 -15.28
CA TYR A 150 -7.44 -0.82 -13.86
C TYR A 150 -8.16 -2.08 -13.40
N VAL A 151 -9.12 -2.58 -14.19
CA VAL A 151 -9.79 -3.86 -13.90
C VAL A 151 -8.82 -5.04 -13.98
N ALA A 152 -7.85 -5.04 -14.90
CA ALA A 152 -6.81 -6.07 -14.99
C ALA A 152 -5.81 -6.04 -13.81
N HIS A 153 -5.73 -4.92 -13.10
CA HIS A 153 -4.84 -4.69 -11.96
C HIS A 153 -5.55 -4.94 -10.61
N VAL A 154 -6.61 -4.18 -10.33
CA VAL A 154 -7.17 -3.98 -8.98
C VAL A 154 -7.63 -5.25 -8.27
N TRP A 155 -8.00 -6.28 -9.03
CA TRP A 155 -8.39 -7.56 -8.44
C TRP A 155 -7.24 -8.23 -7.67
N LEU A 156 -5.99 -7.93 -8.03
CA LEU A 156 -4.80 -8.43 -7.33
C LEU A 156 -4.75 -7.90 -5.90
N ASP A 157 -5.07 -6.62 -5.68
CA ASP A 157 -5.06 -6.03 -4.34
C ASP A 157 -6.14 -6.66 -3.48
N PHE A 158 -7.34 -6.82 -4.03
CA PHE A 158 -8.43 -7.50 -3.33
C PHE A 158 -8.07 -8.94 -3.01
N ALA A 159 -7.51 -9.69 -3.97
CA ALA A 159 -7.09 -11.07 -3.78
C ALA A 159 -6.00 -11.18 -2.71
N TRP A 160 -4.98 -10.34 -2.77
CA TRP A 160 -3.84 -10.35 -1.86
C TRP A 160 -4.23 -9.91 -0.45
N LEU A 161 -4.81 -8.72 -0.30
CA LEU A 161 -5.11 -8.14 1.01
C LEU A 161 -6.22 -8.92 1.73
N THR A 162 -7.27 -9.34 1.01
CA THR A 162 -8.33 -10.18 1.59
C THR A 162 -7.82 -11.59 1.90
N GLY A 163 -7.03 -12.18 0.99
CA GLY A 163 -6.44 -13.50 1.16
C GLY A 163 -5.47 -13.55 2.35
N LEU A 164 -4.58 -12.58 2.45
CA LEU A 164 -3.65 -12.42 3.57
C LEU A 164 -4.41 -12.28 4.89
N ALA A 165 -5.42 -11.39 4.94
CA ALA A 165 -6.24 -11.23 6.13
C ALA A 165 -6.99 -12.52 6.51
N ARG A 166 -7.43 -13.31 5.52
CA ARG A 166 -8.06 -14.61 5.77
C ARG A 166 -7.06 -15.60 6.36
N VAL A 167 -5.87 -15.72 5.80
CA VAL A 167 -4.81 -16.61 6.30
C VAL A 167 -4.43 -16.25 7.73
N THR A 168 -4.25 -14.96 8.02
CA THR A 168 -3.91 -14.52 9.38
C THR A 168 -5.05 -14.70 10.37
N SER A 169 -6.31 -14.63 9.91
CA SER A 169 -7.49 -14.91 10.75
C SER A 169 -7.66 -16.37 11.14
N LEU A 170 -7.23 -17.29 10.28
CA LEU A 170 -7.33 -18.73 10.52
C LEU A 170 -6.23 -19.23 11.46
N SER A 171 -5.14 -18.47 11.51
CA SER A 171 -4.00 -18.76 12.37
C SER A 171 -4.36 -18.45 13.83
N ARG A 172 -4.30 -19.46 14.71
CA ARG A 172 -4.45 -19.27 16.16
C ARG A 172 -3.22 -18.58 16.73
N PHE A 173 -3.09 -17.29 16.51
CA PHE A 173 -1.99 -16.52 17.06
C PHE A 173 -2.16 -16.36 18.57
N SER A 174 -1.14 -16.75 19.33
CA SER A 174 -1.07 -16.39 20.74
C SER A 174 -0.87 -14.88 20.88
N LEU A 175 -1.25 -14.31 22.02
CA LEU A 175 -0.99 -12.89 22.33
C LEU A 175 0.50 -12.52 22.15
N ARG A 176 1.41 -13.47 22.41
CA ARG A 176 2.85 -13.29 22.19
C ARG A 176 3.17 -13.13 20.70
N ILE A 177 2.63 -13.99 19.83
CA ILE A 177 2.88 -13.90 18.38
C ILE A 177 2.24 -12.63 17.80
N TYR A 178 1.03 -12.27 18.25
CA TYR A 178 0.40 -11.02 17.86
C TYR A 178 1.26 -9.80 18.22
N ARG A 179 1.79 -9.76 19.45
CA ARG A 179 2.71 -8.70 19.88
C ARG A 179 3.98 -8.65 19.03
N ILE A 180 4.61 -9.81 18.76
CA ILE A 180 5.80 -9.89 17.90
C ILE A 180 5.48 -9.34 16.51
N LEU A 181 4.36 -9.76 15.91
CA LEU A 181 3.92 -9.29 14.60
C LEU A 181 3.74 -7.77 14.56
N LEU A 182 3.11 -7.18 15.58
CA LEU A 182 2.94 -5.72 15.65
C LEU A 182 4.27 -4.98 15.83
N ILE A 183 5.20 -5.51 16.63
CA ILE A 183 6.53 -4.91 16.78
C ILE A 183 7.32 -5.01 15.47
N THR A 184 7.30 -6.17 14.81
CA THR A 184 7.96 -6.35 13.51
C THR A 184 7.37 -5.42 12.45
N LEU A 185 6.04 -5.29 12.39
CA LEU A 185 5.36 -4.33 11.53
C LEU A 185 5.79 -2.90 11.84
N ALA A 186 5.79 -2.49 13.11
CA ALA A 186 6.21 -1.16 13.50
C ALA A 186 7.67 -0.87 13.08
N LEU A 187 8.58 -1.83 13.25
CA LEU A 187 9.98 -1.68 12.82
C LEU A 187 10.10 -1.56 11.30
N LEU A 188 9.41 -2.42 10.53
CA LEU A 188 9.41 -2.34 9.07
C LEU A 188 8.86 -1.00 8.57
N VAL A 189 7.74 -0.55 9.12
CA VAL A 189 7.14 0.73 8.74
C VAL A 189 8.04 1.91 9.14
N ALA A 190 8.69 1.85 10.30
CA ALA A 190 9.65 2.87 10.72
C ALA A 190 10.87 2.93 9.78
N MET A 191 11.40 1.77 9.35
CA MET A 191 12.50 1.71 8.38
C MET A 191 12.15 2.42 7.07
N PHE A 192 10.98 2.13 6.49
CA PHE A 192 10.51 2.81 5.29
C PHE A 192 10.24 4.31 5.53
N GLY A 193 9.71 4.67 6.70
CA GLY A 193 9.50 6.08 7.06
C GLY A 193 10.82 6.87 7.16
N ILE A 194 11.85 6.27 7.76
CA ILE A 194 13.19 6.87 7.87
C ILE A 194 13.82 7.05 6.48
N ASP A 195 13.73 6.02 5.62
CA ASP A 195 14.22 6.08 4.25
C ASP A 195 13.60 7.24 3.46
N PHE A 196 12.30 7.48 3.61
CA PHE A 196 11.62 8.57 2.93
C PHE A 196 11.91 9.96 3.46
N VAL A 197 12.04 10.09 4.79
CA VAL A 197 12.53 11.35 5.36
C VAL A 197 13.94 11.63 4.83
N TYR A 198 14.80 10.62 4.74
CA TYR A 198 16.14 10.77 4.18
C TYR A 198 16.12 11.17 2.69
N TYR A 199 15.34 10.47 1.86
CA TYR A 199 15.19 10.77 0.44
C TYR A 199 14.74 12.21 0.20
N ALA A 200 13.82 12.72 1.02
CA ALA A 200 13.32 14.08 0.91
C ALA A 200 14.42 15.15 1.03
N PHE A 201 15.49 14.89 1.79
CA PHE A 201 16.61 15.82 1.95
C PHE A 201 17.78 15.55 1.01
N GLN A 202 18.05 14.27 0.71
CA GLN A 202 19.28 13.86 0.04
C GLN A 202 19.08 13.52 -1.44
N GLY A 203 17.84 13.29 -1.88
CA GLY A 203 17.50 12.92 -3.25
C GLY A 203 17.88 11.48 -3.62
N ASN A 204 18.33 10.67 -2.67
CA ASN A 204 18.64 9.24 -2.83
C ASN A 204 18.12 8.42 -1.64
N HIS A 205 17.94 7.12 -1.85
CA HIS A 205 17.42 6.20 -0.83
C HIS A 205 18.55 5.60 0.01
N LEU A 206 18.27 5.34 1.29
CA LEU A 206 19.13 4.55 2.19
C LEU A 206 18.95 3.06 1.94
N LEU A 207 17.72 2.66 1.64
CA LEU A 207 17.37 1.27 1.35
C LEU A 207 17.63 0.96 -0.14
N PRO A 208 18.01 -0.28 -0.48
CA PRO A 208 18.53 -0.63 -1.81
C PRO A 208 17.45 -0.82 -2.89
N PHE A 209 16.39 -0.01 -2.88
CA PHE A 209 15.27 -0.11 -3.80
C PHE A 209 14.74 1.26 -4.23
#